data_AF-A0A661JR69-F1
#
_entry.id   AF-A0A661JR69-F1
#
_cell.length_a   1.000
_cell.length_b   1.000
_cell.length_c   1.000
_cell.angle_alpha   90.00
_cell.angle_beta   90.00
_cell.angle_gamma   90.00
#
_symmetry.space_group_name_H-M   'P 1'
#
loop_
_entity.id
_entity.type
_entity.pdbx_description
1 polymer ?
#
loop_
_entity_poly.entity_id
_entity_poly.type
_entity_poly.pdbx_seq_one_letter_code
_entity_poly.pdbx_strand_id
1 'polypeptide(L)' 'GQCSWYDFACEILRQAGIDEVEVIPISSADLTRPARRPLYSVLSNEKLRREGGCEMRPWQEALKDYLSERERSR' A
#
# COMPACT_ATOMS: atom_id res chain seq x y z
N GLY A 1 -6.65 -1.94 -6.44
CA GLY A 1 -5.32 -1.59 -6.99
C GLY A 1 -4.32 -2.66 -6.59
N GLN A 2 -3.07 -2.51 -7.03
CA GLN A 2 -1.96 -3.41 -6.67
C GLN A 2 -0.67 -2.61 -6.54
N CYS A 3 0.23 -3.07 -5.68
CA CYS A 3 1.58 -2.55 -5.51
C CYS A 3 2.43 -3.59 -4.77
N SER A 4 3.75 -3.49 -4.88
CA SER A 4 4.65 -4.21 -3.98
C SER A 4 4.80 -3.46 -2.65
N TRP A 5 5.39 -4.12 -1.64
CA TRP A 5 5.76 -3.44 -0.39
C TRP A 5 6.75 -2.29 -0.61
N TYR A 6 7.62 -2.43 -1.61
CA TYR A 6 8.55 -1.40 -2.01
C TYR A 6 7.80 -0.16 -2.54
N ASP A 7 6.91 -0.34 -3.52
CA ASP A 7 6.13 0.77 -4.09
C ASP A 7 5.28 1.46 -3.04
N PHE A 8 4.71 0.68 -2.10
CA PHE A 8 3.90 1.24 -1.02
C PHE A 8 4.74 2.11 -0.07
N ALA A 9 5.95 1.66 0.28
CA ALA A 9 6.88 2.44 1.11
C ALA A 9 7.31 3.75 0.42
N CYS A 10 7.65 3.69 -0.86
CA CYS A 10 8.00 4.88 -1.65
C CYS A 10 6.84 5.88 -1.69
N GLU A 11 5.61 5.42 -1.93
CA GLU A 11 4.45 6.30 -1.98
C GLU A 11 4.13 6.93 -0.60
N ILE A 12 4.32 6.19 0.50
CA ILE A 12 4.16 6.73 1.85
C ILE A 12 5.14 7.89 2.08
N LEU A 13 6.42 7.71 1.79
CA LEU A 13 7.43 8.75 1.97
C LEU A 13 7.16 9.96 1.08
N ARG A 14 6.82 9.71 -0.19
CA ARG A 14 6.45 10.75 -1.16
C ARG A 14 5.26 11.58 -0.68
N GLN A 15 4.20 10.96 -0.18
CA GLN A 15 3.02 11.67 0.32
C GLN A 15 3.26 12.35 1.68
N ALA A 16 4.20 11.85 2.47
CA ALA A 16 4.63 12.46 3.73
C ALA A 16 5.63 13.61 3.55
N GLY A 17 6.09 13.89 2.33
CA GLY A 17 7.10 14.92 2.04
C GLY A 17 8.48 14.59 2.61
N ILE A 18 8.83 13.30 2.70
CA ILE A 18 10.13 12.83 3.18
C ILE A 18 10.95 12.39 1.97
N ASP A 19 11.82 13.27 1.50
CA ASP A 19 12.60 13.07 0.27
C ASP A 19 14.04 12.61 0.55
N GLU A 20 14.50 12.67 1.80
CA GLU A 20 15.86 12.34 2.20
C GLU A 20 16.09 10.84 2.44
N VAL A 21 15.01 10.04 2.45
CA VAL A 21 15.07 8.60 2.73
C VAL A 21 15.03 7.81 1.43
N GLU A 22 16.13 7.14 1.11
CA GLU A 22 16.20 6.19 0.00
C GLU A 22 15.57 4.85 0.40
N VAL A 23 14.61 4.37 -0.40
CA VAL A 23 14.05 3.02 -0.25
C VAL A 23 14.83 2.08 -1.16
N ILE A 24 15.41 1.03 -0.58
CA ILE A 24 16.16 0.02 -1.33
C ILE A 24 15.27 -1.22 -1.51
N PRO A 25 15.02 -1.68 -2.75
CA PRO A 25 14.25 -2.90 -2.99
C PRO A 25 15.05 -4.14 -2.58
N ILE A 26 14.37 -5.14 -2.03
CA ILE A 26 14.96 -6.43 -1.66
C ILE A 26 14.08 -7.59 -2.13
N SER A 27 14.67 -8.77 -2.31
CA SER A 27 13.92 -9.97 -2.64
C SER A 27 13.23 -10.54 -1.40
N SER A 28 12.04 -11.14 -1.58
CA SER A 28 11.42 -11.92 -0.51
C SER A 28 12.26 -13.14 -0.11
N ALA A 29 13.16 -13.61 -0.98
CA ALA A 29 14.09 -14.70 -0.67
C ALA A 29 15.16 -14.31 0.35
N ASP A 30 15.51 -13.02 0.43
CA ASP A 30 16.53 -12.50 1.35
C ASP A 30 15.98 -12.36 2.78
N LEU A 31 14.66 -12.44 2.94
CA LEU A 31 13.96 -12.27 4.21
C LEU A 31 13.81 -13.62 4.92
N THR A 32 14.63 -13.83 5.95
CA THR A 32 14.52 -15.01 6.82
C THR A 32 13.30 -14.86 7.74
N ARG A 33 12.16 -15.41 7.31
CA ARG A 33 10.89 -15.39 8.06
C ARG A 33 10.34 -16.81 8.24
N PRO A 34 9.81 -17.18 9.42
CA PRO A 34 9.24 -18.52 9.66
C PRO A 34 8.01 -18.81 8.77
N ALA A 35 7.19 -17.80 8.52
CA ALA A 35 5.96 -17.94 7.75
C ALA A 35 6.19 -17.64 6.26
N ARG A 36 5.72 -18.55 5.40
CA ARG A 36 5.68 -18.34 3.94
C ARG A 36 4.65 -17.26 3.61
N ARG A 37 5.03 -16.29 2.79
CA ARG A 37 4.12 -15.27 2.27
C ARG A 37 3.90 -15.49 0.77
N PRO A 38 2.66 -15.37 0.27
CA PRO A 38 2.40 -15.44 -1.16
C PRO A 38 3.11 -14.29 -1.88
N LEU A 39 3.61 -14.56 -3.09
CA LEU A 39 4.20 -13.54 -3.95
C LEU A 39 3.14 -12.57 -4.52
N TYR A 40 1.88 -13.02 -4.60
CA TYR A 40 0.77 -12.25 -5.11
C TYR A 40 -0.45 -12.43 -4.20
N SER A 41 -0.92 -11.35 -3.61
CA SER A 41 -2.05 -11.33 -2.68
C SER A 41 -3.06 -10.22 -3.00
N VAL A 42 -3.13 -9.80 -4.27
CA VAL A 42 -4.14 -8.84 -4.73
C VAL A 42 -5.49 -9.53 -4.77
N LEU A 43 -6.51 -8.86 -4.24
CA LEU A 43 -7.88 -9.38 -4.21
C LEU A 43 -8.73 -8.72 -5.29
N SER A 44 -9.65 -9.49 -5.87
CA SER A 44 -10.68 -8.97 -6.76
C SER A 44 -11.80 -8.31 -5.96
N ASN A 45 -12.14 -7.07 -6.32
CA ASN A 45 -13.29 -6.35 -5.77
C ASN A 45 -14.56 -6.50 -6.63
N GLU A 46 -14.58 -7.46 -7.55
CA GLU A 46 -15.68 -7.62 -8.50
C GLU A 46 -17.04 -7.80 -7.80
N LYS A 47 -17.09 -8.61 -6.73
CA LYS A 47 -18.32 -8.84 -5.96
C LYS A 47 -18.84 -7.55 -5.33
N LEU A 48 -17.95 -6.74 -4.74
CA LEU A 48 -18.30 -5.45 -4.16
C LEU A 48 -18.88 -4.50 -5.22
N ARG A 49 -18.26 -4.45 -6.40
CA ARG A 49 -18.73 -3.62 -7.51
C ARG A 49 -20.09 -4.10 -8.03
N ARG A 50 -20.26 -5.40 -8.24
CA ARG A 50 -21.46 -5.99 -8.86
C ARG A 50 -22.66 -5.99 -7.92
N GLU A 51 -22.46 -6.36 -6.65
CA GLU A 51 -23.56 -6.58 -5.70
C GLU A 51 -23.73 -5.40 -4.75
N GLY A 52 -22.65 -4.70 -4.40
CA GLY A 52 -22.68 -3.55 -3.50
C GLY A 52 -22.79 -2.20 -4.22
N GLY A 53 -22.67 -2.15 -5.56
CA GLY A 53 -22.67 -0.90 -6.33
C GLY A 53 -21.55 0.07 -5.94
N CYS A 54 -20.51 -0.43 -5.26
CA CYS A 54 -19.42 0.37 -4.71
C CYS A 54 -18.13 0.08 -5.46
N GLU A 55 -17.47 1.13 -5.92
CA GLU A 55 -16.13 1.05 -6.47
C GLU A 55 -15.13 1.53 -5.43
N MET A 56 -14.12 0.71 -5.14
CA MET A 56 -13.05 1.15 -4.25
C MET A 56 -12.21 2.21 -4.94
N ARG A 57 -11.98 3.32 -4.24
CA ARG A 57 -11.04 4.36 -4.66
C ARG A 57 -9.63 3.81 -4.91
N PRO A 58 -8.81 4.50 -5.73
CA PRO A 58 -7.38 4.25 -5.81
C PRO A 58 -6.73 4.23 -4.42
N TRP A 59 -5.79 3.30 -4.20
CA TRP A 59 -5.20 3.11 -2.88
C TRP A 59 -4.34 4.32 -2.46
N GLN A 60 -3.79 5.06 -3.42
CA GLN A 60 -3.02 6.28 -3.19
C GLN A 60 -3.88 7.40 -2.62
N GLU A 61 -5.13 7.54 -3.09
CA GLU A 61 -6.10 8.48 -2.51
C GLU A 61 -6.47 8.08 -1.08
N ALA A 62 -6.66 6.77 -0.86
CA ALA A 62 -6.93 6.26 0.49
C ALA A 62 -5.77 6.50 1.46
N LEU A 63 -4.54 6.32 1.00
CA LEU A 63 -3.33 6.60 1.76
C LEU A 63 -3.22 8.09 2.10
N LYS A 64 -3.52 8.98 1.14
CA LYS A 64 -3.48 10.43 1.33
C LYS A 64 -4.40 10.85 2.47
N ASP A 65 -5.64 10.40 2.43
CA ASP A 65 -6.62 10.70 3.47
C ASP A 65 -6.17 10.20 4.84
N TYR A 66 -5.62 8.98 4.91
CA TYR A 66 -5.08 8.42 6.15
C TYR A 66 -3.94 9.27 6.71
N LEU A 67 -2.99 9.71 5.87
CA LEU A 67 -1.87 10.55 6.30
C LEU A 67 -2.35 11.92 6.78
N SER A 68 -3.29 12.54 6.07
CA SER A 68 -3.91 13.82 6.48
C SER A 68 -4.68 13.69 7.80
N GLU A 69 -5.42 12.60 8.02
CA GLU A 69 -6.09 12.32 9.30
C GLU A 69 -5.10 12.15 10.44
N ARG A 70 -4.02 11.40 10.21
CA ARG A 70 -2.97 11.15 11.19
C ARG A 70 -2.22 12.42 11.59
N GLU A 71 -2.00 13.34 10.66
CA GLU A 71 -1.37 14.63 10.94
C GLU A 71 -2.26 15.54 11.80
N ARG A 72 -3.57 15.62 11.50
CA ARG A 72 -4.54 16.38 12.31
C ARG A 72 -4.72 15.87 13.74
N SER A 73 -4.34 14.61 13.98
CA SER A 73 -4.44 13.95 15.30
C SER A 73 -3.17 14.08 16.14
N ARG A 74 -2.14 14.78 15.65
CA ARG A 74 -0.93 15.15 16.39
C ARG A 74 -1.09 16.51 17.07
#